data_AF-A0A7V6VUZ9-F1
#
_entry.id   AF-A0A7V6VUZ9-F1
#
_cell.length_a   1.000
_cell.length_b   1.000
_cell.length_c   1.000
_cell.angle_alpha   90.00
_cell.angle_beta   90.00
_cell.angle_gamma   90.00
#
_symmetry.space_group_name_H-M   'P 1'
#
loop_
_entity.id
_entity.type
_entity.pdbx_description
1 polymer ?
#
loop_
_entity_poly.entity_id
_entity_poly.type
_entity_poly.pdbx_seq_one_letter_code
_entity_poly.pdbx_strand_id
1 'polypeptide(L)'
;MYETKRVYILVKTYPTVSKSYSELVCTAGVLEDGSWIRLYPVPFRKLDFEQKYSKYTWIEVAVARNTSDFRPESYRPDLPSIIVEQRPKTANWDERHSIIFKNQKPYTNLSELIAKAKNDGTSLAVFKPTKVLGFKIEEVERNWDPDTLEALNALSRQLSFFKTPEEIEEEYKVVPKKVPYKFSYEFEDDAGRSFQYSPLR
;
A
#
# COMPACT_ATOMS: atom_id res chain seq x y z
N MET A 1 4.39 -15.97 -15.36
CA MET A 1 3.41 -15.63 -16.41
C MET A 1 2.57 -14.48 -15.89
N TYR A 2 2.26 -13.52 -16.75
CA TYR A 2 1.36 -12.42 -16.40
C TYR A 2 -0.09 -12.83 -16.67
N GLU A 3 -0.99 -12.41 -15.79
CA GLU A 3 -2.43 -12.56 -15.92
C GLU A 3 -3.08 -11.19 -15.67
N THR A 4 -4.09 -10.85 -16.47
CA THR A 4 -4.83 -9.60 -16.27
C THR A 4 -5.80 -9.77 -15.11
N LYS A 5 -5.74 -8.85 -14.14
CA LYS A 5 -6.65 -8.82 -12.99
C LYS A 5 -7.29 -7.46 -12.85
N ARG A 6 -8.58 -7.49 -12.51
CA ARG A 6 -9.35 -6.32 -12.13
C ARG A 6 -9.34 -6.17 -10.60
N VAL A 7 -8.90 -5.02 -10.11
CA VAL A 7 -8.58 -4.77 -8.70
C VAL A 7 -9.31 -3.53 -8.20
N TYR A 8 -10.09 -3.66 -7.14
CA TYR A 8 -10.71 -2.55 -6.44
C TYR A 8 -9.78 -2.02 -5.36
N ILE A 9 -9.24 -0.80 -5.56
CA ILE A 9 -8.19 -0.26 -4.70
C ILE A 9 -8.73 0.16 -3.32
N LEU A 10 -8.16 -0.39 -2.24
CA LEU A 10 -8.56 -0.09 -0.86
C LEU A 10 -7.45 0.61 -0.07
N VAL A 11 -6.21 0.18 -0.28
CA VAL A 11 -5.05 0.62 0.49
C VAL A 11 -4.01 1.19 -0.45
N LYS A 12 -3.48 2.35 -0.07
CA LYS A 12 -2.30 2.98 -0.65
C LYS A 12 -1.41 3.33 0.53
N THR A 13 -0.22 2.76 0.60
CA THR A 13 0.71 3.13 1.67
C THR A 13 1.26 4.52 1.41
N TYR A 14 1.73 5.18 2.47
CA TYR A 14 2.56 6.34 2.25
C TYR A 14 3.91 5.88 1.65
N PRO A 15 4.54 6.72 0.82
CA PRO A 15 5.80 6.35 0.20
C PRO A 15 6.93 6.32 1.21
N THR A 16 7.54 5.14 1.33
CA THR A 16 8.85 5.00 1.96
C THR A 16 9.92 5.20 0.92
N VAL A 17 10.95 5.97 1.30
CA VAL A 17 12.11 6.18 0.44
C VAL A 17 13.06 5.01 0.70
N SER A 18 13.24 4.15 -0.30
CA SER A 18 14.12 2.99 -0.21
C SER A 18 15.50 3.31 -0.74
N LYS A 19 16.55 2.68 -0.20
CA LYS A 19 17.94 2.85 -0.68
C LYS A 19 18.09 2.58 -2.20
N SER A 20 17.15 1.91 -2.85
CA SER A 20 17.18 1.53 -4.26
C SER A 20 16.38 2.45 -5.22
N TYR A 21 16.28 3.76 -4.94
CA TYR A 21 15.80 4.80 -5.89
C TYR A 21 14.38 4.69 -6.43
N SER A 22 13.61 3.76 -5.89
CA SER A 22 12.21 3.59 -6.23
C SER A 22 11.38 3.93 -5.00
N GLU A 23 10.38 4.78 -5.21
CA GLU A 23 9.25 4.91 -4.30
C GLU A 23 8.61 3.51 -4.20
N LEU A 24 8.85 2.80 -3.09
CA LEU A 24 8.34 1.45 -2.90
C LEU A 24 7.00 1.56 -2.17
N VAL A 25 5.97 1.97 -2.91
CA VAL A 25 4.60 1.97 -2.37
C VAL A 25 3.98 0.59 -2.59
N CYS A 26 3.34 0.09 -1.53
CA CYS A 26 2.44 -1.04 -1.62
C CYS A 26 1.03 -0.50 -1.89
N THR A 27 0.40 -0.98 -2.96
CA THR A 27 -1.04 -0.82 -3.16
C THR A 27 -1.71 -2.15 -2.83
N ALA A 28 -2.87 -2.13 -2.18
CA ALA A 28 -3.67 -3.32 -2.01
C ALA A 28 -5.15 -3.07 -2.29
N GLY A 29 -5.83 -4.13 -2.70
CA GLY A 29 -7.23 -4.11 -3.06
C GLY A 29 -7.83 -5.49 -3.03
N VAL A 30 -9.06 -5.60 -3.52
CA VAL A 30 -9.77 -6.87 -3.69
C VAL A 30 -10.04 -7.12 -5.17
N LEU A 31 -10.01 -8.39 -5.56
CA LEU A 31 -10.42 -8.83 -6.89
C LEU A 31 -11.95 -8.88 -7.01
N GLU A 32 -12.47 -9.19 -8.19
CA GLU A 32 -13.91 -9.31 -8.45
C GLU A 32 -14.58 -10.44 -7.64
N ASP A 33 -13.82 -11.47 -7.30
CA ASP A 33 -14.24 -12.53 -6.40
C ASP A 33 -14.10 -12.12 -4.92
N GLY A 34 -13.64 -10.91 -4.61
CA GLY A 34 -13.43 -10.42 -3.26
C GLY A 34 -12.12 -10.87 -2.61
N SER A 35 -11.28 -11.68 -3.25
CA SER A 35 -9.98 -12.11 -2.70
C SER A 35 -8.97 -10.96 -2.65
N TRP A 36 -8.03 -11.00 -1.71
CA TRP A 36 -7.03 -9.94 -1.55
C TRP A 36 -5.95 -10.01 -2.63
N ILE A 37 -5.51 -8.84 -3.07
CA ILE A 37 -4.32 -8.67 -3.88
C ILE A 37 -3.48 -7.50 -3.37
N ARG A 38 -2.18 -7.72 -3.31
CA ARG A 38 -1.15 -6.73 -3.05
C ARG A 38 -0.32 -6.53 -4.32
N LEU A 39 -0.24 -5.29 -4.78
CA LEU A 39 0.59 -4.86 -5.88
C LEU A 39 1.85 -4.21 -5.32
N TYR A 40 3.00 -4.79 -5.62
CA TYR A 40 4.29 -4.29 -5.19
C TYR A 40 5.42 -4.65 -6.16
N PRO A 41 6.32 -3.70 -6.48
CA PRO A 41 6.28 -2.29 -6.11
C PRO A 41 5.34 -1.48 -7.02
N VAL A 42 4.77 -0.39 -6.50
CA VAL A 42 4.05 0.61 -7.29
C VAL A 42 4.64 2.00 -7.05
N PRO A 43 5.47 2.54 -7.95
CA PRO A 43 6.00 3.90 -7.84
C PRO A 43 4.93 4.93 -8.23
N PHE A 44 3.90 5.09 -7.39
CA PHE A 44 2.65 5.78 -7.72
C PHE A 44 2.86 7.21 -8.26
N ARG A 45 3.88 7.95 -7.81
CA ARG A 45 4.13 9.31 -8.30
C ARG A 45 4.68 9.35 -9.72
N LYS A 46 5.44 8.31 -10.10
CA LYS A 46 6.06 8.13 -11.41
C LYS A 46 5.11 7.54 -12.46
N LEU A 47 3.89 7.14 -12.07
CA LEU A 47 2.86 6.71 -13.03
C LEU A 47 2.41 7.88 -13.91
N ASP A 48 2.02 7.54 -15.14
CA ASP A 48 1.38 8.50 -16.04
C ASP A 48 0.07 9.01 -15.45
N PHE A 49 -0.37 10.19 -15.87
CA PHE A 49 -1.56 10.82 -15.33
C PHE A 49 -2.80 9.91 -15.42
N GLU A 50 -2.97 9.21 -16.55
CA GLU A 50 -4.10 8.31 -16.81
C GLU A 50 -4.04 7.02 -15.99
N GLN A 51 -2.84 6.61 -15.56
CA GLN A 51 -2.61 5.43 -14.72
C GLN A 51 -2.75 5.74 -13.22
N LYS A 52 -2.84 7.02 -12.84
CA LYS A 52 -3.02 7.43 -11.44
C LYS A 52 -4.45 7.21 -10.99
N TYR A 53 -4.61 6.26 -10.07
CA TYR A 53 -5.90 5.91 -9.48
C TYR A 53 -6.11 6.44 -8.05
N SER A 54 -7.39 6.63 -7.73
CA SER A 54 -7.87 6.95 -6.38
C SER A 54 -8.21 5.67 -5.59
N LYS A 55 -8.35 5.79 -4.26
CA LYS A 55 -8.98 4.72 -3.47
C LYS A 55 -10.44 4.56 -3.89
N TYR A 56 -10.99 3.35 -3.79
CA TYR A 56 -12.36 3.00 -4.19
C TYR A 56 -12.60 3.19 -5.69
N THR A 57 -11.62 2.78 -6.49
CA THR A 57 -11.66 2.77 -7.95
C THR A 57 -11.20 1.40 -8.42
N TRP A 58 -11.87 0.86 -9.44
CA TRP A 58 -11.41 -0.34 -10.13
C TRP A 58 -10.26 0.02 -11.08
N ILE A 59 -9.26 -0.84 -11.10
CA ILE A 59 -8.21 -0.82 -12.12
C ILE A 59 -8.13 -2.19 -12.77
N GLU A 60 -7.78 -2.24 -14.04
CA GLU A 60 -7.31 -3.46 -14.70
C GLU A 60 -5.79 -3.38 -14.83
N VAL A 61 -5.10 -4.47 -14.52
CA VAL A 61 -3.64 -4.51 -14.59
C VAL A 61 -3.16 -5.94 -14.81
N ALA A 62 -2.18 -6.11 -15.70
CA ALA A 62 -1.46 -7.37 -15.85
C ALA A 62 -0.54 -7.57 -14.64
N VAL A 63 -0.62 -8.72 -13.99
CA VAL A 63 0.14 -9.04 -12.78
C VAL A 63 0.81 -10.40 -12.89
N ALA A 64 1.99 -10.52 -12.28
CA ALA A 64 2.67 -11.80 -12.11
C ALA A 64 2.83 -12.09 -10.61
N ARG A 65 2.62 -13.34 -10.20
CA ARG A 65 2.80 -13.74 -8.81
C ARG A 65 4.25 -13.47 -8.35
N ASN A 66 4.41 -12.83 -7.20
CA ASN A 66 5.73 -12.56 -6.62
C ASN A 66 6.18 -13.75 -5.76
N THR A 67 6.95 -14.67 -6.33
CA THR A 67 7.43 -15.88 -5.64
C THR A 67 8.50 -15.62 -4.58
N SER A 68 9.13 -14.44 -4.57
CA SER A 68 10.10 -14.05 -3.54
C SER A 68 9.45 -13.43 -2.29
N ASP A 69 8.15 -13.15 -2.33
CA ASP A 69 7.37 -12.70 -1.17
C ASP A 69 6.50 -13.88 -0.70
N PHE A 70 6.63 -14.22 0.59
CA PHE A 70 5.94 -15.37 1.18
C PHE A 70 4.41 -15.20 1.21
N ARG A 71 3.93 -13.97 1.08
CA ARG A 71 2.52 -13.66 1.24
C ARG A 71 1.69 -14.18 0.06
N PRO A 72 0.56 -14.85 0.32
CA PRO A 72 -0.29 -15.44 -0.72
C PRO A 72 -0.83 -14.39 -1.71
N GLU A 73 -1.04 -13.16 -1.24
CA GLU A 73 -1.61 -12.07 -2.00
C GLU A 73 -0.58 -11.21 -2.75
N SER A 74 0.72 -11.53 -2.75
CA SER A 74 1.76 -10.64 -3.32
C SER A 74 1.97 -10.84 -4.82
N TYR A 75 1.76 -9.76 -5.60
CA TYR A 75 1.90 -9.74 -7.05
C TYR A 75 2.72 -8.53 -7.52
N ARG A 76 3.51 -8.73 -8.58
CA ARG A 76 4.21 -7.68 -9.31
C ARG A 76 3.31 -7.19 -10.46
N PRO A 77 2.92 -5.91 -10.48
CA PRO A 77 2.18 -5.33 -11.60
C PRO A 77 3.10 -5.01 -12.77
N ASP A 78 2.57 -5.13 -13.98
CA ASP A 78 3.10 -4.48 -15.18
C ASP A 78 2.51 -3.07 -15.27
N LEU A 79 3.27 -2.06 -14.84
CA LEU A 79 2.76 -0.70 -14.65
C LEU A 79 2.16 -0.06 -15.94
N PRO A 80 2.77 -0.22 -17.14
CA PRO A 80 2.20 0.30 -18.38
C PRO A 80 0.81 -0.26 -18.71
N SER A 81 0.47 -1.45 -18.21
CA SER A 81 -0.83 -2.10 -18.46
C SER A 81 -1.98 -1.58 -17.59
N ILE A 82 -1.71 -0.66 -16.66
CA ILE A 82 -2.73 -0.14 -15.75
C ILE A 82 -3.77 0.65 -16.54
N ILE A 83 -5.02 0.20 -16.47
CA ILE A 83 -6.19 0.91 -16.99
C ILE A 83 -7.05 1.29 -15.79
N VAL A 84 -7.30 2.59 -15.61
CA VAL A 84 -8.11 3.09 -14.50
C VAL A 84 -9.56 3.27 -14.97
N GLU A 85 -10.49 2.60 -14.30
CA GLU A 85 -11.90 2.73 -14.64
C GLU A 85 -12.49 4.04 -14.16
N GLN A 86 -13.55 4.47 -14.87
CA GLN A 86 -14.31 5.62 -14.45
C GLN A 86 -15.01 5.33 -13.11
N ARG A 87 -14.73 6.20 -12.14
CA ARG A 87 -15.39 6.15 -10.83
C ARG A 87 -16.69 6.98 -10.86
N PRO A 88 -17.78 6.51 -10.22
CA PRO A 88 -18.98 7.32 -10.05
C PRO A 88 -18.67 8.61 -9.26
N LYS A 89 -19.31 9.72 -9.66
CA LYS A 89 -19.14 11.04 -9.02
C LYS A 89 -19.55 11.03 -7.55
N THR A 90 -20.57 10.25 -7.22
CA THR A 90 -21.08 10.05 -5.86
C THR A 90 -20.71 8.66 -5.35
N ALA A 91 -20.41 8.56 -4.05
CA ALA A 91 -20.07 7.28 -3.45
C ALA A 91 -21.35 6.44 -3.26
N ASN A 92 -21.40 5.28 -3.90
CA ASN A 92 -22.38 4.24 -3.59
C ASN A 92 -21.81 3.37 -2.45
N TRP A 93 -22.35 3.54 -1.25
CA TRP A 93 -21.87 2.83 -0.05
C TRP A 93 -22.28 1.36 -0.06
N ASP A 94 -23.47 1.03 -0.55
CA ASP A 94 -23.97 -0.35 -0.62
C ASP A 94 -23.15 -1.17 -1.61
N GLU A 95 -22.86 -0.59 -2.78
CA GLU A 95 -21.98 -1.22 -3.77
C GLU A 95 -20.58 -1.42 -3.19
N ARG A 96 -20.00 -0.40 -2.57
CA ARG A 96 -18.68 -0.51 -1.93
C ARG A 96 -18.67 -1.60 -0.86
N HIS A 97 -19.70 -1.67 -0.03
CA HIS A 97 -19.84 -2.71 0.99
C HIS A 97 -19.92 -4.10 0.33
N SER A 98 -20.75 -4.23 -0.71
CA SER A 98 -20.89 -5.49 -1.45
C SER A 98 -19.56 -5.97 -2.06
N ILE A 99 -18.75 -5.06 -2.62
CA ILE A 99 -17.43 -5.38 -3.19
C ILE A 99 -16.44 -5.80 -2.10
N ILE A 100 -16.30 -5.00 -1.03
CA ILE A 100 -15.30 -5.23 0.02
C ILE A 100 -15.58 -6.53 0.78
N PHE A 101 -16.86 -6.84 1.04
CA PHE A 101 -17.25 -7.96 1.89
C PHE A 101 -17.68 -9.21 1.13
N LYS A 102 -17.68 -9.20 -0.22
CA LYS A 102 -18.19 -10.28 -1.08
C LYS A 102 -17.76 -11.68 -0.63
N ASN A 103 -16.46 -11.87 -0.40
CA ASN A 103 -15.84 -13.11 0.10
C ASN A 103 -14.86 -12.83 1.25
N GLN A 104 -15.11 -11.79 2.03
CA GLN A 104 -14.26 -11.41 3.15
C GLN A 104 -15.03 -11.56 4.45
N LYS A 105 -14.51 -12.40 5.35
CA LYS A 105 -14.97 -12.47 6.74
C LYS A 105 -14.31 -11.32 7.53
N PRO A 106 -15.09 -10.40 8.14
CA PRO A 106 -14.52 -9.47 9.11
C PRO A 106 -14.04 -10.25 10.32
N TYR A 107 -12.76 -10.13 10.63
CA TYR A 107 -12.18 -10.72 11.84
C TYR A 107 -12.45 -9.80 13.03
N THR A 108 -12.79 -10.41 14.16
CA THR A 108 -13.02 -9.71 15.44
C THR A 108 -11.98 -10.06 16.49
N ASN A 109 -11.25 -11.16 16.29
CA ASN A 109 -10.19 -11.64 17.16
C ASN A 109 -8.81 -11.48 16.51
N LEU A 110 -7.90 -10.75 17.15
CA LEU A 110 -6.55 -10.54 16.60
C LEU A 110 -5.66 -11.77 16.73
N SER A 111 -5.90 -12.64 17.71
CA SER A 111 -5.10 -13.85 17.90
C SER A 111 -5.37 -14.86 16.78
N GLU A 112 -6.63 -14.96 16.32
CA GLU A 112 -7.01 -15.72 15.12
C GLU A 112 -6.23 -15.23 13.90
N LEU A 113 -6.18 -13.90 13.69
CA LEU A 113 -5.43 -13.30 12.59
C LEU A 113 -3.92 -13.56 12.68
N ILE A 114 -3.32 -13.39 13.86
CA ILE A 114 -1.89 -13.63 14.06
C ILE A 114 -1.55 -15.11 13.83
N ALA A 115 -2.39 -16.04 14.32
CA ALA A 115 -2.21 -17.46 14.10
C ALA A 115 -2.31 -17.81 12.61
N LYS A 116 -3.30 -17.25 11.90
CA LYS A 116 -3.46 -17.42 10.45
C LYS A 116 -2.23 -16.91 9.69
N ALA A 117 -1.79 -15.69 9.97
CA ALA A 117 -0.61 -15.09 9.35
C ALA A 117 0.66 -15.94 9.56
N LYS A 118 0.83 -16.54 10.73
CA LYS A 118 1.96 -17.45 11.02
C LYS A 118 1.86 -18.79 10.26
N ASN A 119 0.65 -19.25 9.96
CA ASN A 119 0.42 -20.53 9.31
C ASN A 119 0.54 -20.46 7.78
N ASP A 120 -0.11 -19.47 7.14
CA ASP A 120 -0.22 -19.39 5.67
C ASP A 120 0.39 -18.11 5.06
N GLY A 121 0.96 -17.23 5.90
CA GLY A 121 1.57 -15.99 5.43
C GLY A 121 0.59 -14.87 5.08
N THR A 122 -0.73 -15.04 5.33
CA THR A 122 -1.74 -13.99 5.10
C THR A 122 -1.35 -12.70 5.80
N SER A 123 -1.37 -11.58 5.08
CA SER A 123 -0.99 -10.28 5.66
C SER A 123 -2.01 -9.16 5.44
N LEU A 124 -3.11 -9.45 4.74
CA LEU A 124 -4.24 -8.55 4.57
C LEU A 124 -5.50 -9.20 5.12
N ALA A 125 -6.29 -8.41 5.84
CA ALA A 125 -7.57 -8.82 6.38
C ALA A 125 -8.46 -7.60 6.64
N VAL A 126 -9.77 -7.83 6.68
CA VAL A 126 -10.70 -6.86 7.26
C VAL A 126 -10.84 -7.17 8.75
N PHE A 127 -10.58 -6.18 9.59
CA PHE A 127 -10.73 -6.31 11.04
C PHE A 127 -11.82 -5.36 11.54
N LYS A 128 -12.72 -5.87 12.38
CA LYS A 128 -13.77 -5.11 13.04
C LYS A 128 -13.49 -5.12 14.55
N PRO A 129 -12.96 -4.02 15.12
CA PRO A 129 -12.77 -3.94 16.56
C PRO A 129 -14.11 -3.92 17.29
N THR A 130 -14.12 -4.40 18.53
CA THR A 130 -15.25 -4.27 19.45
C THR A 130 -15.43 -2.81 19.86
N LYS A 131 -14.32 -2.15 20.17
CA LYS A 131 -14.27 -0.73 20.55
C LYS A 131 -13.02 -0.08 20.01
N VAL A 132 -13.13 1.17 19.55
CA VAL A 132 -11.98 2.04 19.32
C VAL A 132 -11.78 2.85 20.59
N LEU A 133 -10.65 2.64 21.26
CA LEU A 133 -10.31 3.23 22.57
C LEU A 133 -9.73 4.63 22.41
N GLY A 134 -8.96 4.86 21.34
CA GLY A 134 -8.33 6.15 21.14
C GLY A 134 -7.56 6.27 19.83
N PHE A 135 -7.19 7.50 19.52
CA PHE A 135 -6.30 7.85 18.42
C PHE A 135 -5.13 8.66 18.98
N LYS A 136 -3.91 8.17 18.78
CA LYS A 136 -2.68 8.79 19.26
C LYS A 136 -1.94 9.43 18.09
N ILE A 137 -1.44 10.63 18.33
CA ILE A 137 -0.62 11.40 17.40
C ILE A 137 0.70 11.71 18.12
N GLU A 138 1.81 11.26 17.55
CA GLU A 138 3.15 11.47 18.12
C GLU A 138 4.00 12.26 17.13
N GLU A 139 4.63 13.34 17.59
CA GLU A 139 5.58 14.09 16.77
C GLU A 139 6.84 13.27 16.48
N VAL A 140 7.39 13.44 15.29
CA VAL A 140 8.71 12.93 14.93
C VAL A 140 9.48 13.97 14.14
N GLU A 141 10.77 13.69 13.94
CA GLU A 141 11.63 14.51 13.11
C GLU A 141 11.02 14.87 11.76
N ARG A 142 11.03 16.16 11.44
CA ARG A 142 10.45 16.71 10.21
C ARG A 142 11.26 16.36 8.97
N ASN A 143 12.55 16.11 9.15
CA ASN A 143 13.46 15.79 8.06
C ASN A 143 13.68 14.28 7.97
N TRP A 144 13.98 13.81 6.77
CA TRP A 144 14.52 12.46 6.60
C TRP A 144 15.89 12.39 7.26
N ASP A 145 16.25 11.19 7.69
CA ASP A 145 17.57 10.92 8.25
C ASP A 145 18.65 11.28 7.21
N PRO A 146 19.63 12.14 7.54
CA PRO A 146 20.74 12.49 6.66
C PRO A 146 21.45 11.29 6.04
N ASP A 147 21.64 10.20 6.79
CA ASP A 147 22.30 8.98 6.28
C ASP A 147 21.45 8.27 5.22
N THR A 148 20.13 8.33 5.39
CA THR A 148 19.19 7.82 4.39
C THR A 148 19.22 8.69 3.15
N LEU A 149 19.27 10.01 3.31
CA LEU A 149 19.40 10.97 2.20
C LEU A 149 20.74 10.84 1.48
N GLU A 150 21.84 10.54 2.18
CA GLU A 150 23.17 10.40 1.60
C GLU A 150 23.33 9.06 0.87
N ALA A 151 22.79 7.97 1.41
CA ALA A 151 22.64 6.71 0.68
C ALA A 151 21.78 6.89 -0.58
N LEU A 152 20.71 7.68 -0.46
CA LEU A 152 19.89 8.21 -1.56
C LEU A 152 20.52 9.36 -2.33
N ASN A 153 21.79 9.69 -2.12
CA ASN A 153 22.56 10.49 -3.06
C ASN A 153 23.61 9.66 -3.80
N ALA A 154 24.28 8.77 -3.07
CA ALA A 154 25.35 7.92 -3.60
C ALA A 154 24.86 6.95 -4.67
N LEU A 155 23.73 6.27 -4.46
CA LEU A 155 23.17 5.31 -5.40
C LEU A 155 22.58 5.98 -6.68
N SER A 156 22.24 7.27 -6.63
CA SER A 156 21.72 8.10 -7.73
C SER A 156 22.86 8.27 -8.69
N ARG A 157 23.97 8.78 -8.15
CA ARG A 157 25.23 9.00 -8.87
C ARG A 157 25.77 7.70 -9.47
N GLN A 158 25.52 6.56 -8.82
CA GLN A 158 25.93 5.25 -9.32
C GLN A 158 25.03 4.70 -10.44
N LEU A 159 23.72 4.93 -10.39
CA LEU A 159 22.75 4.50 -11.43
C LEU A 159 22.61 5.52 -12.57
N SER A 160 23.04 6.77 -12.35
CA SER A 160 22.92 7.89 -13.28
C SER A 160 24.08 8.02 -14.26
N PHE A 161 24.89 6.97 -14.47
CA PHE A 161 25.97 6.98 -15.47
C PHE A 161 25.48 7.33 -16.89
N PHE A 162 24.17 7.25 -17.15
CA PHE A 162 23.52 7.60 -18.41
C PHE A 162 22.42 8.68 -18.29
N LYS A 163 22.26 9.32 -17.12
CA LYS A 163 21.21 10.35 -16.90
C LYS A 163 21.81 11.75 -16.84
N THR A 164 21.09 12.75 -17.34
CA THR A 164 21.53 14.14 -17.27
C THR A 164 21.36 14.70 -15.84
N PRO A 165 22.12 15.75 -15.48
CA PRO A 165 21.95 16.45 -14.20
C PRO A 165 20.51 16.94 -13.97
N GLU A 166 19.78 17.35 -15.02
CA GLU A 166 18.37 17.76 -14.88
C GLU A 166 17.45 16.58 -14.51
N GLU A 167 17.66 15.41 -15.11
CA GLU A 167 16.88 14.19 -14.79
C GLU A 167 17.13 13.74 -13.34
N ILE A 168 18.36 13.89 -12.86
CA ILE A 168 18.72 13.62 -11.47
C ILE A 168 18.00 14.60 -10.53
N GLU A 169 17.99 15.89 -10.85
CA GLU A 169 17.33 16.92 -10.04
C GLU A 169 15.80 16.77 -10.03
N GLU A 170 15.18 16.43 -11.16
CA GLU A 170 13.75 16.08 -11.21
C GLU A 170 13.44 14.87 -10.33
N GLU A 171 14.31 13.84 -10.31
CA GLU A 171 14.12 12.69 -9.42
C GLU A 171 14.19 13.05 -7.93
N TYR A 172 15.04 14.01 -7.52
CA TYR A 172 15.06 14.52 -6.13
C TYR A 172 13.80 15.31 -5.78
N LYS A 173 13.19 16.03 -6.74
CA LYS A 173 11.91 16.71 -6.51
C LYS A 173 10.77 15.73 -6.21
N VAL A 174 10.89 14.46 -6.59
CA VAL A 174 9.89 13.41 -6.32
C VAL A 174 9.98 12.86 -4.88
N VAL A 175 11.05 13.16 -4.12
CA VAL A 175 11.17 12.71 -2.72
C VAL A 175 10.05 13.33 -1.88
N PRO A 176 9.20 12.53 -1.19
CA PRO A 176 8.15 13.05 -0.34
C PRO A 176 8.72 13.95 0.76
N LYS A 177 8.11 15.12 0.96
CA LYS A 177 8.24 15.82 2.25
C LYS A 177 7.74 14.89 3.35
N LYS A 178 8.59 14.58 4.33
CA LYS A 178 8.26 13.67 5.43
C LYS A 178 7.12 14.26 6.26
N VAL A 179 6.10 13.46 6.52
CA VAL A 179 5.03 13.81 7.47
C VAL A 179 5.60 13.71 8.89
N PRO A 180 5.54 14.78 9.72
CA PRO A 180 6.21 14.79 11.02
C PRO A 180 5.38 14.21 12.17
N TYR A 181 4.43 13.32 11.87
CA TYR A 181 3.50 12.75 12.87
C TYR A 181 3.27 11.26 12.67
N LYS A 182 3.37 10.45 13.74
CA LYS A 182 3.00 9.03 13.74
C LYS A 182 1.57 9.01 14.21
N PHE A 183 0.75 8.25 13.50
CA PHE A 183 -0.63 8.04 13.86
C PHE A 183 -0.74 6.62 14.39
N SER A 184 -1.52 6.41 15.44
CA SER A 184 -1.86 5.06 15.86
C SER A 184 -3.26 5.01 16.45
N TYR A 185 -3.93 3.89 16.28
CA TYR A 185 -5.23 3.60 16.85
C TYR A 185 -5.07 2.60 17.99
N GLU A 186 -5.78 2.83 19.08
CA GLU A 186 -5.96 1.85 20.14
C GLU A 186 -7.37 1.29 20.05
N PHE A 187 -7.47 -0.03 20.11
CA PHE A 187 -8.76 -0.72 20.02
C PHE A 187 -8.78 -2.03 20.80
N GLU A 188 -9.99 -2.48 21.09
CA GLU A 188 -10.30 -3.72 21.81
C GLU A 188 -10.82 -4.77 20.82
N ASP A 189 -10.32 -6.00 20.92
CA ASP A 189 -10.84 -7.16 20.17
C ASP A 189 -12.06 -7.79 20.87
N ASP A 190 -12.61 -8.88 20.32
CA ASP A 190 -13.76 -9.58 20.93
C ASP A 190 -13.44 -10.31 22.25
N ALA A 191 -12.16 -10.52 22.56
CA ALA A 191 -11.69 -11.12 23.79
C ALA A 191 -11.34 -10.08 24.88
N GLY A 192 -11.66 -8.80 24.65
CA GLY A 192 -11.36 -7.71 25.58
C GLY A 192 -9.89 -7.30 25.61
N ARG A 193 -9.07 -7.76 24.66
CA ARG A 193 -7.64 -7.41 24.60
C ARG A 193 -7.45 -6.10 23.86
N SER A 194 -6.66 -5.21 24.45
CA SER A 194 -6.30 -3.93 23.85
C SER A 194 -5.05 -4.06 22.99
N PHE A 195 -5.09 -3.46 21.80
CA PHE A 195 -3.98 -3.42 20.85
C PHE A 195 -3.79 -2.02 20.30
N GLN A 196 -2.54 -1.71 19.96
CA GLN A 196 -2.16 -0.49 19.25
C GLN A 196 -1.78 -0.83 17.81
N TYR A 197 -2.43 -0.18 16.85
CA TYR A 197 -2.13 -0.30 15.42
C TYR A 197 -1.62 1.02 14.87
N SER A 198 -0.42 1.00 14.30
CA SER A 198 0.18 2.14 13.62
C SER A 198 0.08 1.93 12.11
N PRO A 199 -0.64 2.79 11.35
CA PRO A 199 -0.63 2.73 9.90
C PRO A 199 0.81 2.92 9.40
N LEU A 200 1.22 2.11 8.42
CA LEU A 200 2.52 2.26 7.79
C LEU A 200 2.61 3.64 7.14
N ARG A 201 3.59 4.42 7.59
CA ARG A 201 4.14 5.54 6.80
C ARG A 201 4.99 4.94 5.70
#